data_AF-A0A4R2AZ47-F1
#
_entry.id   AF-A0A4R2AZ47-F1
#
_cell.length_a   1.000
_cell.length_b   1.000
_cell.length_c   1.000
_cell.angle_alpha   90.00
_cell.angle_beta   90.00
_cell.angle_gamma   90.00
#
_symmetry.space_group_name_H-M   'P 1'
#
loop_
_entity.id
_entity.type
_entity.pdbx_description
1 polymer ?
#
loop_
_entity_poly.entity_id
_entity_poly.type
_entity_poly.pdbx_seq_one_letter_code
_entity_poly.pdbx_strand_id
1 'polypeptide(L)' 'MGQIKKEGLSWYFVVELETDPLTGKRKRKKQRGFKQKKMLKKHSL' A
#
# COMPACT_ATOMS: atom_id res chain seq x y z
N MET A 1 -0.83 6.97 -6.10
CA MET A 1 -0.21 5.80 -6.79
C MET A 1 0.11 4.73 -5.75
N GLY A 2 -0.27 3.48 -5.98
CA GLY A 2 -0.04 2.38 -5.04
C GLY A 2 1.19 1.53 -5.37
N GLN A 3 1.93 1.08 -4.36
CA GLN A 3 3.06 0.17 -4.50
C GLN A 3 2.79 -1.17 -3.83
N ILE A 4 3.03 -2.26 -4.56
CA ILE A 4 2.97 -3.63 -4.04
C ILE A 4 4.35 -4.02 -3.55
N LYS A 5 4.46 -4.49 -2.31
CA LYS A 5 5.72 -4.94 -1.71
C LYS A 5 5.56 -6.30 -1.02
N LYS A 6 6.66 -7.03 -0.88
CA LYS A 6 6.72 -8.35 -0.24
C LYS A 6 7.60 -8.24 1.02
N GLU A 7 7.13 -8.77 2.15
CA GLU A 7 7.89 -8.92 3.41
C GLU A 7 7.81 -10.39 3.82
N GLY A 8 8.94 -11.11 3.77
CA GLY A 8 8.99 -12.53 4.07
C GLY A 8 8.03 -13.36 3.19
N LEU A 9 7.11 -14.08 3.82
CA LEU A 9 6.08 -14.91 3.17
C LEU A 9 4.80 -14.13 2.79
N SER A 10 4.69 -12.86 3.18
CA SER A 10 3.46 -12.07 3.07
C SER A 10 3.58 -10.92 2.08
N TRP A 11 2.48 -10.59 1.42
CA TRP A 11 2.37 -9.43 0.53
C TRP A 11 1.64 -8.29 1.22
N TYR A 12 2.04 -7.06 0.90
CA TYR A 12 1.38 -5.86 1.39
C TYR A 12 1.33 -4.77 0.32
N PHE A 13 0.28 -3.95 0.41
CA PHE A 13 0.03 -2.83 -0.48
C PHE A 13 0.26 -1.53 0.27
N VAL A 14 0.91 -0.58 -0.38
CA VAL A 14 1.10 0.78 0.15
C VAL A 14 0.43 1.74 -0.81
N VAL A 15 -0.64 2.39 -0.36
CA VAL A 15 -1.27 3.48 -1.11
C VAL A 15 -0.75 4.79 -0.57
N GLU A 16 -0.17 5.61 -1.44
CA GLU A 16 -0.06 7.04 -1.17
C GLU A 16 -1.44 7.64 -1.31
N LEU A 17 -1.97 8.13 -0.19
CA LEU A 17 -3.27 8.78 -0.13
C LEU A 17 -3.09 10.22 -0.64
N GLU A 18 -2.57 11.09 0.23
CA GLU A 18 -2.34 12.50 -0.10
C GLU A 18 -1.16 13.02 0.72
N THR A 19 -0.59 14.14 0.26
CA THR A 19 0.41 14.89 1.02
C THR A 19 -0.33 15.88 1.88
N ASP A 20 -0.11 15.84 3.19
CA ASP A 20 -0.71 16.78 4.12
C ASP A 20 -0.23 18.20 3.79
N PRO A 21 -1.13 19.13 3.40
CA PRO A 21 -0.73 20.45 2.91
C PRO A 21 -0.19 21.35 4.02
N LEU A 22 -0.47 21.05 5.30
CA LEU A 22 0.05 21.80 6.44
C LEU A 22 1.45 21.34 6.85
N THR A 23 1.71 20.03 6.79
CA THR A 23 2.96 19.46 7.32
C THR A 23 3.92 18.99 6.23
N GLY A 24 3.50 18.95 4.97
CA GLY A 24 4.26 18.43 3.83
C GLY A 24 4.50 16.91 3.91
N LYS A 25 3.94 16.22 4.92
CA LYS A 25 4.18 14.79 5.14
C LYS A 25 3.27 13.95 4.27
N ARG A 26 3.85 12.95 3.60
CA ARG A 26 3.11 11.99 2.79
C ARG A 26 2.35 11.01 3.69
N LYS A 27 1.02 11.02 3.65
CA LYS A 27 0.22 9.98 4.29
C LYS A 27 0.19 8.73 3.41
N ARG A 28 0.78 7.66 3.92
CA ARG A 28 0.80 6.34 3.30
C ARG A 28 -0.02 5.37 4.13
N LYS A 29 -0.99 4.71 3.50
CA LYS A 29 -1.75 3.62 4.14
C LYS A 29 -1.13 2.29 3.71
N LYS A 30 -0.65 1.52 4.68
CA LYS A 30 -0.14 0.16 4.45
C LYS A 30 -1.24 -0.85 4.79
N GLN A 31 -1.62 -1.67 3.83
CA GLN A 31 -2.52 -2.80 4.04
C GLN A 31 -1.70 -4.09 3.92
N ARG A 32 -1.58 -4.81 5.05
CA ARG A 32 -0.80 -6.04 5.21
C ARG A 32 -1.73 -7.25 5.34
N GLY A 33 -1.19 -8.45 5.12
CA GLY A 33 -1.90 -9.72 5.39
C GLY A 33 -2.36 -10.49 4.15
N PHE A 34 -1.90 -10.13 2.96
CA PHE A 34 -2.26 -10.87 1.75
C PHE A 34 -1.35 -12.08 1.56
N LYS A 35 -1.94 -13.27 1.57
CA LYS A 35 -1.23 -14.53 1.24
C LYS A 35 -0.87 -14.62 -0.26
N GLN A 36 -1.58 -13.88 -1.12
CA GLN A 36 -1.41 -13.97 -2.57
C GLN A 36 -1.37 -12.60 -3.26
N LYS A 37 -0.44 -12.45 -4.21
CA LYS A 37 -0.25 -11.25 -5.03
C LYS A 37 -1.49 -10.87 -5.87
N LYS A 38 -2.30 -11.86 -6.27
CA LYS A 38 -3.49 -11.65 -7.13
C LYS A 38 -4.63 -10.92 -6.41
N MET A 39 -4.82 -11.16 -5.11
CA MET A 39 -5.80 -10.41 -4.29
C MET A 39 -5.43 -8.93 -4.21
N LEU A 40 -4.14 -8.64 -4.15
CA LEU A 40 -3.60 -7.29 -4.00
C LEU A 40 -3.79 -6.43 -5.26
N LYS A 41 -3.75 -7.04 -6.46
CA LYS A 41 -4.09 -6.36 -7.72
C LYS A 41 -5.55 -5.87 -7.77
N LYS A 42 -6.48 -6.54 -7.11
CA LYS A 42 -7.91 -6.17 -7.10
C LYS A 42 -8.21 -4.95 -6.20
N HIS A 43 -7.30 -4.60 -5.28
CA HIS A 43 -7.41 -3.41 -4.42
C HIS A 43 -6.52 -2.24 -4.87
N SER A 44 -5.78 -2.43 -5.96
CA SER A 44 -4.90 -1.42 -6.56
C SER A 44 -5.54 -0.67 -7.74
N LEU A 45 -6.82 -0.92 -8.01
CA LEU A 45 -7.63 -0.25 -9.03
C LEU A 45 -8.65 0.66 -8.36
#